data_AF-A0A1H5NVK6-F1
#
_entry.id   AF-A0A1H5NVK6-F1
#
_cell.length_a   1.000
_cell.length_b   1.000
_cell.length_c   1.000
_cell.angle_alpha   90.00
_cell.angle_beta   90.00
_cell.angle_gamma   90.00
#
_symmetry.space_group_name_H-M   'P 1'
#
loop_
_entity.id
_entity.type
_entity.pdbx_description
1 polymer ?
#
loop_
_entity_poly.entity_id
_entity_poly.type
_entity_poly.pdbx_seq_one_letter_code
_entity_poly.pdbx_strand_id
1 'polypeptide(L)'
;MALSNNDIFKKLRVALKLRDDDIVHICSLVDFKVTKSEIGAIFRSEDHPKYMECGDQFLRNFLNGLVIYKRGPMPKKESKDVKKKS
;
A
#
# COMPACT_ATOMS: atom_id res chain seq x y z
N MET A 1 9.53 -7.28 19.86
CA MET A 1 9.51 -7.81 18.48
C MET A 1 9.11 -6.68 17.55
N ALA A 2 9.88 -6.44 16.49
CA ALA A 2 9.52 -5.47 15.47
C ALA A 2 8.30 -5.99 14.69
N LEU A 3 7.39 -5.11 14.28
CA LEU A 3 6.26 -5.46 13.43
C LEU A 3 6.76 -5.65 11.99
N SER A 4 6.33 -6.72 11.33
CA SER A 4 6.56 -6.87 9.90
C SER A 4 5.65 -5.92 9.10
N ASN A 5 6.00 -5.70 7.83
CA ASN A 5 5.14 -4.93 6.93
C ASN A 5 3.76 -5.61 6.75
N ASN A 6 3.72 -6.94 6.73
CA ASN A 6 2.48 -7.72 6.69
C ASN A 6 1.63 -7.44 7.94
N ASP A 7 2.23 -7.39 9.14
CA ASP A 7 1.52 -7.07 10.38
C ASP A 7 0.94 -5.66 10.35
N ILE A 8 1.74 -4.68 9.94
CA ILE A 8 1.30 -3.29 9.82
C ILE A 8 0.12 -3.20 8.86
N PHE A 9 0.25 -3.84 7.70
CA PHE A 9 -0.78 -3.77 6.68
C PHE A 9 -2.08 -4.48 7.11
N LYS A 10 -1.96 -5.65 7.75
CA LYS A 10 -3.10 -6.39 8.30
C LYS A 10 -3.83 -5.60 9.39
N LYS A 11 -3.08 -4.93 10.27
CA LYS A 11 -3.64 -4.04 11.31
C LYS A 11 -4.37 -2.85 10.69
N LEU A 12 -3.79 -2.20 9.68
CA LEU A 12 -4.42 -1.08 8.98
C LEU A 12 -5.73 -1.51 8.29
N ARG A 13 -5.73 -2.65 7.61
CA ARG A 13 -6.94 -3.21 6.99
C ARG A 13 -8.06 -3.38 8.01
N VAL A 14 -7.78 -4.02 9.15
CA VAL A 14 -8.77 -4.28 10.20
C VAL A 14 -9.23 -2.99 10.86
N ALA A 15 -8.31 -2.10 11.24
CA ALA A 15 -8.61 -0.84 11.92
C ALA A 15 -9.51 0.08 11.07
N LEU A 16 -9.31 0.08 9.74
CA LEU A 16 -10.07 0.91 8.80
C LEU A 16 -11.24 0.16 8.14
N LYS A 17 -11.47 -1.10 8.52
CA LYS A 17 -12.51 -1.99 7.96
C LYS A 17 -12.46 -2.07 6.43
N LEU A 18 -11.25 -2.10 5.86
CA LEU A 18 -11.07 -2.15 4.41
C LEU A 18 -11.29 -3.57 3.89
N ARG A 19 -12.03 -3.67 2.78
CA ARG A 19 -12.12 -4.88 1.97
C ARG A 19 -10.98 -4.94 0.96
N ASP A 20 -10.79 -6.11 0.36
CA ASP A 20 -9.77 -6.29 -0.68
C ASP A 20 -10.05 -5.38 -1.90
N ASP A 21 -11.33 -5.17 -2.25
CA ASP A 21 -11.74 -4.20 -3.27
C ASP A 21 -11.29 -2.76 -2.94
N ASP A 22 -11.43 -2.34 -1.67
CA ASP A 22 -11.04 -1.00 -1.24
C ASP A 22 -9.52 -0.83 -1.34
N ILE A 23 -8.76 -1.87 -0.98
CA ILE A 23 -7.30 -1.87 -1.08
C ILE A 23 -6.86 -1.76 -2.55
N VAL A 24 -7.49 -2.51 -3.47
CA VAL A 24 -7.21 -2.39 -4.91
C VAL A 24 -7.50 -0.97 -5.39
N HIS A 25 -8.62 -0.39 -4.97
CA HIS A 25 -8.98 0.98 -5.32
C HIS A 25 -7.97 2.00 -4.79
N ILE A 26 -7.57 1.88 -3.53
CA ILE A 26 -6.57 2.73 -2.87
C ILE A 26 -5.23 2.69 -3.60
N CYS A 27 -4.74 1.50 -3.95
CA CYS A 27 -3.49 1.35 -4.69
C CYS A 27 -3.59 1.94 -6.11
N SER A 28 -4.76 1.84 -6.74
CA SER A 28 -5.00 2.41 -8.07
C SER A 28 -4.92 3.95 -8.09
N LEU A 29 -5.13 4.63 -6.96
CA LEU A 29 -5.01 6.10 -6.85
C LEU A 29 -3.58 6.62 -7.04
N VAL A 30 -2.58 5.75 -6.91
CA VAL A 30 -1.16 6.08 -7.11
C VAL A 30 -0.56 5.32 -8.29
N ASP A 31 -1.40 4.92 -9.25
CA ASP A 31 -1.03 4.11 -10.43
C ASP A 31 -0.38 2.76 -10.06
N PHE A 32 -0.59 2.27 -8.84
CA PHE A 32 -0.07 1.00 -8.38
C PHE A 32 -1.13 -0.10 -8.61
N LYS A 33 -0.96 -0.86 -9.68
CA LYS A 33 -1.86 -1.96 -10.03
C LYS A 33 -1.61 -3.15 -9.10
N VAL A 34 -2.62 -3.51 -8.33
CA VAL A 34 -2.59 -4.66 -7.43
C VAL A 34 -3.83 -5.52 -7.69
N THR A 35 -3.66 -6.83 -7.67
CA THR A 35 -4.75 -7.80 -7.79
C THR A 35 -5.25 -8.28 -6.43
N LYS A 36 -6.51 -8.72 -6.35
CA LYS A 36 -7.07 -9.35 -5.14
C LYS A 36 -6.29 -10.58 -4.70
N SER A 37 -5.72 -11.32 -5.65
CA SER A 37 -4.91 -12.51 -5.38
C SER A 37 -3.61 -12.18 -4.64
N GLU A 38 -2.94 -11.09 -5.02
CA GLU A 38 -1.73 -10.61 -4.35
C GLU A 38 -2.04 -10.13 -2.94
N ILE A 39 -3.11 -9.37 -2.77
CA ILE A 39 -3.58 -8.92 -1.44
C ILE A 39 -3.89 -10.12 -0.55
N GLY A 40 -4.58 -11.13 -1.09
CA GLY A 40 -4.85 -12.38 -0.39
C GLY A 40 -3.58 -13.13 0.00
N ALA A 41 -2.54 -13.13 -0.84
CA ALA A 41 -1.25 -13.74 -0.53
C ALA A 41 -0.51 -13.02 0.61
N ILE A 42 -0.59 -11.69 0.66
CA ILE A 42 0.04 -10.85 1.70
C ILE A 42 -0.61 -11.06 3.08
N PHE A 43 -1.91 -11.32 3.14
CA PHE A 43 -2.63 -11.50 4.41
C PHE A 43 -2.67 -12.94 4.94
N ARG A 44 -2.13 -13.90 4.20
CA ARG A 44 -2.00 -15.29 4.66
C ARG A 44 -1.02 -15.38 5.83
N SER A 45 -1.12 -16.47 6.57
CA SER A 45 -0.12 -16.84 7.57
C SER A 45 1.21 -17.18 6.91
N GLU A 46 2.31 -16.93 7.60
CA GLU A 46 3.68 -17.16 7.11
C GLU A 46 3.91 -18.64 6.72
N ASP A 47 3.24 -19.57 7.39
CA ASP A 47 3.32 -21.01 7.12
C ASP A 47 2.57 -21.46 5.83
N HIS A 48 1.85 -20.56 5.16
CA HIS A 48 1.06 -20.94 3.99
C HIS A 48 1.94 -20.99 2.73
N PRO A 49 1.83 -22.03 1.86
CA PRO A 49 2.63 -22.18 0.64
C PRO A 49 2.41 -21.10 -0.45
N LYS A 50 1.51 -20.15 -0.19
CA LYS A 50 1.17 -19.02 -1.06
C LYS A 50 1.21 -17.70 -0.29
N TYR A 51 1.93 -17.68 0.82
CA TYR A 51 2.26 -16.49 1.57
C TYR A 51 3.21 -15.64 0.74
N MET A 52 3.00 -14.32 0.80
CA MET A 52 3.88 -13.36 0.17
C MET A 52 4.22 -12.28 1.19
N GLU A 53 5.51 -11.97 1.34
CA GLU A 53 5.93 -10.88 2.18
C GLU A 53 5.53 -9.53 1.56
N CYS A 54 5.01 -8.63 2.39
CA CYS A 54 4.67 -7.28 1.99
C CYS A 54 5.95 -6.45 1.90
N GLY A 55 6.47 -6.23 0.69
CA GLY A 55 7.61 -5.36 0.50
C GLY A 55 7.33 -3.90 0.92
N ASP A 56 8.39 -3.17 1.30
CA ASP A 56 8.28 -1.75 1.67
C ASP A 56 7.65 -0.89 0.57
N GLN A 57 7.91 -1.22 -0.70
CA GLN A 57 7.34 -0.54 -1.85
C GLN A 57 5.81 -0.67 -1.88
N PHE A 58 5.29 -1.87 -1.55
CA PHE A 58 3.87 -2.12 -1.51
C PHE A 58 3.23 -1.28 -0.39
N LEU A 59 3.77 -1.38 0.82
CA LEU A 59 3.23 -0.66 1.98
C LEU A 59 3.29 0.86 1.77
N ARG A 60 4.39 1.39 1.21
CA ARG A 60 4.53 2.81 0.88
C ARG A 60 3.47 3.27 -0.12
N ASN A 61 3.28 2.54 -1.21
CA ASN A 61 2.29 2.88 -2.22
C ASN A 61 0.87 2.82 -1.66
N PHE A 62 0.56 1.79 -0.87
CA PHE A 62 -0.72 1.70 -0.16
C PHE A 62 -0.94 2.89 0.78
N LEU A 63 0.05 3.28 1.59
CA LEU A 63 -0.07 4.42 2.51
C LEU A 63 -0.25 5.75 1.76
N ASN A 64 0.46 5.96 0.64
CA ASN A 64 0.26 7.13 -0.21
C ASN A 64 -1.16 7.16 -0.81
N GLY A 65 -1.63 6.03 -1.33
CA GLY A 65 -3.01 5.89 -1.80
C GLY A 65 -4.03 6.12 -0.68
N LEU A 66 -3.74 5.63 0.53
CA LEU A 66 -4.63 5.76 1.68
C LEU A 66 -4.79 7.23 2.11
N VAL A 67 -3.71 8.00 2.03
CA VAL A 67 -3.76 9.46 2.25
C VAL A 67 -4.69 10.11 1.24
N ILE A 68 -4.57 9.78 -0.06
CA ILE A 68 -5.45 10.32 -1.11
C ILE A 68 -6.91 9.91 -0.86
N TYR A 69 -7.14 8.65 -0.50
CA TYR A 69 -8.48 8.12 -0.24
C TYR A 69 -9.18 8.78 0.95
N LYS A 70 -8.46 9.06 2.05
CA LYS A 70 -9.06 9.63 3.26
C LYS A 70 -9.02 11.16 3.35
N ARG A 71 -8.00 11.80 2.79
CA ARG A 71 -7.78 13.25 2.91
C ARG A 71 -7.98 14.01 1.59
N GLY A 72 -8.20 13.30 0.49
CA GLY A 72 -8.23 13.87 -0.85
C GLY A 72 -6.83 13.99 -1.47
N PRO A 73 -6.74 14.29 -2.77
CA PRO A 73 -5.46 14.43 -3.46
C PRO A 73 -4.65 15.56 -2.80
N MET A 74 -3.42 15.26 -2.40
CA MET A 74 -2.50 16.32 -2.00
C MET A 74 -2.33 17.27 -3.20
N PRO A 75 -2.29 18.60 -2.96
CA PRO A 75 -1.93 19.53 -4.02
C PRO A 75 -0.61 19.06 -4.64
N LYS A 76 -0.55 19.04 -5.98
CA LYS A 76 0.63 18.58 -6.72
C LYS A 76 1.86 19.24 -6.07
N LYS A 77 2.72 18.42 -5.47
CA LYS A 77 4.05 18.86 -5.10
C LYS A 77 4.72 19.11 -6.44
N GLU A 78 4.73 20.37 -6.86
CA GLU A 78 5.44 20.82 -8.03
C GLU A 78 6.85 20.27 -7.90
N SER A 79 7.18 19.28 -8.74
CA SER A 79 8.53 18.76 -8.84
C SER A 79 9.37 19.96 -9.25
N LYS A 80 10.02 20.60 -8.27
CA LYS A 80 11.17 21.43 -8.58
C LYS A 80 12.19 20.46 -9.16
N ASP A 81 12.18 20.39 -10.49
CA ASP A 81 13.30 19.97 -11.32
C ASP A 81 14.56 20.50 -10.65
N VAL A 82 15.24 19.64 -9.91
CA VAL A 82 16.61 19.91 -9.48
C VAL A 82 17.40 19.87 -10.78
N LYS A 83 17.49 21.04 -11.42
CA LYS A 83 18.43 21.33 -12.50
C LYS A 83 19.78 20.84 -12.02
N LYS A 84 20.16 19.65 -12.46
CA LYS A 84 21.51 19.12 -12.37
C LYS A 84 22.35 20.01 -13.30
N LYS A 85 22.87 21.12 -12.76
CA LYS A 85 23.91 21.91 -13.42
C LYS A 85 25.14 21.01 -13.51
N SER A 86 25.55 20.67 -14.72
CA SER A 86 26.91 20.28 -15.09
C SER A 86 27.31 21.12 -16.29
#